data_AF-A0A2X1QBI2-F1
#
_entry.id   AF-A0A2X1QBI2-F1
#
_cell.length_a   1.000
_cell.length_b   1.000
_cell.length_c   1.000
_cell.angle_alpha   90.00
_cell.angle_beta   90.00
_cell.angle_gamma   90.00
#
_symmetry.space_group_name_H-M   'P 1'
#
loop_
_entity.id
_entity.type
_entity.pdbx_description
1 polymer ?
#
loop_
_entity_poly.entity_id
_entity_poly.type
_entity_poly.pdbx_seq_one_letter_code
_entity_poly.pdbx_strand_id
1 'polypeptide(L)'
;MRHGLPASDIIAPNLVELEILCEHAVNNVEEAVLAARELIAQGPQIVLVKHLARAGYSRDRFEMLLVTADEAWHISRPLVDFGMRQPVGVGDVTSGLLLVKLLQGATLQEALEHVTAAVYEIMVTTKAMQEYELQVVAAQDRIAKPEHYFSATKL
;
A
#
# COMPACT_ATOMS: atom_id res chain seq x y z
N MET A 1 -3.18 -19.22 -9.18
CA MET A 1 -3.07 -18.45 -7.92
C MET A 1 -3.29 -19.29 -6.64
N ARG A 2 -3.98 -20.45 -6.68
CA ARG A 2 -4.38 -21.21 -5.47
C ARG A 2 -3.27 -21.78 -4.55
N HIS A 3 -2.00 -21.81 -4.96
CA HIS A 3 -0.90 -22.30 -4.09
C HIS A 3 -0.16 -21.19 -3.34
N GLY A 4 -0.26 -19.94 -3.79
CA GLY A 4 0.52 -18.84 -3.19
C GLY A 4 -0.07 -18.36 -1.87
N LEU A 5 -1.40 -18.19 -1.82
CA LEU A 5 -2.08 -17.61 -0.66
C LEU A 5 -1.83 -18.41 0.64
N PRO A 6 -2.00 -19.75 0.70
CA PRO A 6 -1.76 -20.50 1.93
C PRO A 6 -0.29 -20.57 2.36
N ALA A 7 0.64 -20.22 1.48
CA ALA A 7 2.09 -20.26 1.73
C ALA A 7 2.69 -18.87 1.99
N SER A 8 1.87 -17.81 1.93
CA SER A 8 2.32 -16.43 2.14
C SER A 8 2.06 -15.99 3.57
N ASP A 9 3.04 -15.35 4.21
CA ASP A 9 2.84 -14.66 5.50
C ASP A 9 2.26 -13.24 5.31
N ILE A 10 2.61 -12.59 4.20
CA ILE A 10 2.15 -11.26 3.83
C ILE A 10 1.70 -11.26 2.38
N ILE A 11 0.55 -10.65 2.10
CA ILE A 11 0.12 -10.34 0.73
C ILE A 11 -0.15 -8.85 0.57
N ALA A 12 0.05 -8.33 -0.64
CA ALA A 12 -0.13 -6.91 -0.93
C ALA A 12 -1.04 -6.66 -2.15
N PRO A 13 -2.31 -7.08 -2.16
CA PRO A 13 -3.20 -6.90 -3.31
C PRO A 13 -3.58 -5.43 -3.53
N ASN A 14 -3.80 -4.99 -4.77
CA ASN A 14 -4.65 -3.82 -5.05
C ASN A 14 -6.15 -4.22 -4.96
N LEU A 15 -7.07 -3.26 -5.10
CA LEU A 15 -8.51 -3.57 -5.04
C LEU A 15 -8.95 -4.69 -6.01
N VAL A 16 -8.50 -4.66 -7.27
CA VAL A 16 -8.90 -5.67 -8.26
C VAL A 16 -8.38 -7.06 -7.88
N GLU A 17 -7.12 -7.13 -7.42
CA GLU A 17 -6.52 -8.37 -6.93
C GLU A 17 -7.21 -8.87 -5.66
N LEU A 18 -7.64 -7.98 -4.76
CA LEU A 18 -8.38 -8.32 -3.55
C LEU A 18 -9.71 -8.98 -3.93
N GLU A 19 -10.48 -8.39 -4.84
CA GLU A 19 -11.76 -8.94 -5.33
C GLU A 19 -11.59 -10.30 -6.03
N ILE A 20 -10.51 -10.49 -6.78
CA ILE A 20 -10.18 -11.78 -7.40
C ILE A 20 -9.88 -12.83 -6.32
N LEU A 21 -9.18 -12.45 -5.25
CA LEU A 21 -8.78 -13.38 -4.19
C LEU A 21 -9.92 -13.73 -3.24
N CYS A 22 -10.80 -12.79 -2.90
CA CYS A 22 -11.97 -13.05 -2.04
C CYS A 22 -13.20 -13.54 -2.81
N GLU A 23 -13.13 -13.58 -4.15
CA GLU A 23 -14.20 -14.05 -5.04
C GLU A 23 -15.53 -13.26 -4.90
N HIS A 24 -15.48 -12.02 -4.40
CA HIS A 24 -16.63 -11.11 -4.32
C HIS A 24 -16.21 -9.65 -4.52
N ALA A 25 -17.20 -8.77 -4.76
CA ALA A 25 -16.96 -7.34 -4.91
C ALA A 25 -16.66 -6.66 -3.56
N VAL A 26 -15.83 -5.62 -3.58
CA VAL A 26 -15.44 -4.79 -2.43
C VAL A 26 -15.65 -3.33 -2.80
N ASN A 27 -16.56 -2.64 -2.12
CA ASN A 27 -17.08 -1.33 -2.54
C ASN A 27 -16.79 -0.17 -1.59
N ASN A 28 -16.28 -0.46 -0.39
CA ASN A 28 -15.92 0.53 0.63
C ASN A 28 -14.78 -0.02 1.51
N VAL A 29 -14.30 0.82 2.42
CA VAL A 29 -13.19 0.50 3.32
C VAL A 29 -13.56 -0.64 4.27
N GLU A 30 -14.78 -0.65 4.78
CA GLU A 30 -15.27 -1.66 5.72
C GLU A 30 -15.31 -3.05 5.07
N GLU A 31 -15.82 -3.15 3.85
CA GLU A 31 -15.80 -4.37 3.01
C GLU A 31 -14.36 -4.80 2.70
N ALA A 32 -13.44 -3.86 2.46
CA ALA A 32 -12.05 -4.17 2.19
C ALA A 32 -11.34 -4.76 3.42
N VAL A 33 -11.65 -4.27 4.63
CA VAL A 33 -11.15 -4.86 5.90
C VAL A 33 -11.70 -6.27 6.09
N LEU A 34 -12.99 -6.49 5.83
CA LEU A 34 -13.61 -7.82 5.94
C LEU A 34 -12.99 -8.81 4.94
N ALA A 35 -12.88 -8.42 3.66
CA ALA A 35 -12.25 -9.24 2.63
C ALA A 35 -10.79 -9.57 2.97
N ALA A 36 -10.03 -8.59 3.48
CA ALA A 36 -8.66 -8.83 3.92
C ALA A 36 -8.59 -9.86 5.07
N ARG A 37 -9.52 -9.82 6.03
CA ARG A 37 -9.60 -10.81 7.13
C ARG A 37 -10.02 -12.20 6.65
N GLU A 38 -10.87 -12.29 5.64
CA GLU A 38 -11.19 -13.57 4.99
C GLU A 38 -9.96 -14.21 4.34
N LEU A 39 -9.09 -13.40 3.71
CA LEU A 39 -7.82 -13.87 3.16
C LEU A 39 -6.86 -14.28 4.28
N ILE A 40 -6.80 -13.53 5.38
CA ILE A 40 -5.96 -13.88 6.55
C ILE A 40 -6.34 -15.25 7.12
N ALA A 41 -7.64 -15.55 7.21
CA ALA A 41 -8.13 -16.85 7.64
C ALA A 41 -7.67 -18.03 6.75
N GLN A 42 -7.12 -17.75 5.56
CA GLN A 42 -6.62 -18.74 4.62
C GLN A 42 -5.09 -18.91 4.64
N GLY A 43 -4.35 -18.11 5.42
CA GLY A 43 -2.89 -18.27 5.56
C GLY A 43 -2.15 -17.00 6.00
N PRO A 44 -2.19 -15.89 5.22
CA PRO A 44 -1.44 -14.68 5.52
C PRO A 44 -1.77 -14.11 6.89
N GLN A 45 -0.77 -13.54 7.55
CA GLN A 45 -0.94 -12.84 8.82
C GLN A 45 -1.19 -11.34 8.60
N ILE A 46 -0.72 -10.81 7.46
CA ILE A 46 -0.81 -9.39 7.11
C ILE A 46 -1.29 -9.24 5.67
N VAL A 47 -2.26 -8.34 5.46
CA VAL A 47 -2.74 -7.94 4.13
C VAL A 47 -2.57 -6.43 3.97
N LEU A 48 -1.73 -6.02 3.02
CA LEU A 48 -1.63 -4.64 2.56
C LEU A 48 -2.53 -4.45 1.34
N VAL A 49 -3.68 -3.79 1.47
CA VAL A 49 -4.43 -3.32 0.31
C VAL A 49 -3.70 -2.10 -0.25
N LYS A 50 -2.76 -2.33 -1.19
CA LYS A 50 -1.80 -1.32 -1.67
C LYS A 50 -2.43 -0.19 -2.48
N HIS A 51 -3.68 -0.33 -2.89
CA HIS A 51 -4.47 0.74 -3.50
C HIS A 51 -5.96 0.41 -3.40
N LEU A 52 -6.70 1.19 -2.59
CA LEU A 52 -8.14 1.05 -2.40
C LEU A 52 -8.98 1.54 -3.59
N ALA A 53 -8.44 2.43 -4.42
CA ALA A 53 -9.12 2.98 -5.59
C ALA A 53 -10.57 3.42 -5.26
N ARG A 54 -11.56 2.87 -5.97
CA ARG A 54 -12.98 3.22 -5.80
C ARG A 54 -13.61 2.81 -4.46
N ALA A 55 -12.94 1.94 -3.68
CA ALA A 55 -13.39 1.53 -2.36
C ALA A 55 -12.86 2.43 -1.23
N GLY A 56 -11.98 3.39 -1.54
CA GLY A 56 -11.49 4.37 -0.58
C GLY A 56 -12.56 5.40 -0.19
N TYR A 57 -12.29 6.15 0.89
CA TYR A 57 -13.18 7.20 1.37
C TYR A 57 -13.25 8.38 0.38
N SER A 58 -12.18 8.67 -0.34
CA SER A 58 -12.10 9.78 -1.28
C SER A 58 -11.46 9.40 -2.62
N ARG A 59 -12.08 9.86 -3.71
CA ARG A 59 -11.64 9.57 -5.09
C ARG A 59 -10.44 10.41 -5.55
N ASP A 60 -10.11 11.48 -4.83
CA ASP A 60 -8.99 12.37 -5.12
C ASP A 60 -7.74 12.05 -4.28
N ARG A 61 -7.78 10.95 -3.52
CA ARG A 61 -6.71 10.50 -2.63
C ARG A 61 -6.21 9.12 -3.07
N PHE A 62 -4.93 8.88 -2.81
CA PHE A 62 -4.38 7.54 -2.82
C PHE A 62 -4.52 6.96 -1.41
N GLU A 63 -5.23 5.84 -1.30
CA GLU A 63 -5.56 5.23 -0.01
C GLU A 63 -5.11 3.77 0.05
N MET A 64 -4.62 3.37 1.22
CA MET A 64 -4.17 2.01 1.50
C MET A 64 -4.74 1.53 2.84
N LEU A 65 -4.82 0.21 2.98
CA LEU A 65 -5.10 -0.46 4.26
C LEU A 65 -3.99 -1.43 4.61
N LEU A 66 -3.64 -1.50 5.89
CA LEU A 66 -2.83 -2.58 6.44
C LEU A 66 -3.65 -3.31 7.49
N VAL A 67 -3.92 -4.59 7.24
CA VAL A 67 -4.89 -5.39 8.01
C VAL A 67 -4.21 -6.63 8.55
N THR A 68 -4.54 -6.96 9.80
CA THR A 68 -4.23 -8.21 10.49
C THR A 68 -5.53 -8.79 11.07
N ALA A 69 -5.44 -9.91 11.79
CA ALA A 69 -6.57 -10.46 12.51
C ALA A 69 -7.18 -9.43 13.49
N ASP A 70 -6.32 -8.71 14.22
CA ASP A 70 -6.73 -7.87 15.36
C ASP A 70 -6.77 -6.38 15.04
N GLU A 71 -6.00 -5.93 14.06
CA GLU A 71 -5.84 -4.51 13.75
C GLU A 71 -6.09 -4.20 12.27
N ALA A 72 -6.68 -3.05 12.02
CA ALA A 72 -6.79 -2.47 10.69
C ALA A 72 -6.36 -1.00 10.75
N TRP A 73 -5.48 -0.61 9.83
CA TRP A 73 -4.95 0.74 9.72
C TRP A 73 -5.23 1.31 8.33
N HIS A 74 -5.82 2.50 8.28
CA HIS A 74 -6.04 3.26 7.07
C HIS A 74 -5.03 4.39 6.96
N ILE A 75 -4.57 4.67 5.75
CA ILE A 75 -3.77 5.86 5.47
C ILE A 75 -4.14 6.45 4.11
N SER A 76 -4.00 7.77 4.00
CA SER A 76 -4.21 8.46 2.75
C SER A 76 -3.10 9.46 2.46
N ARG A 77 -2.81 9.67 1.18
CA ARG A 77 -1.91 10.71 0.68
C ARG A 77 -2.48 11.36 -0.60
N PRO A 78 -2.00 12.54 -1.01
CA PRO A 78 -2.39 13.12 -2.29
C PRO A 78 -2.03 12.21 -3.47
N LEU A 79 -2.87 12.23 -4.51
CA LEU A 79 -2.51 11.68 -5.81
C LEU A 79 -1.38 12.51 -6.43
N VAL A 80 -0.49 11.84 -7.17
CA VAL A 80 0.54 12.50 -7.99
C VAL A 80 0.15 12.32 -9.45
N ASP A 81 -0.23 13.42 -10.10
CA ASP A 81 -0.66 13.39 -11.49
C ASP A 81 0.54 13.29 -12.44
N PHE A 82 0.65 12.16 -13.14
CA PHE A 82 1.61 11.88 -14.21
C PHE A 82 0.96 11.93 -15.62
N GLY A 83 -0.27 12.44 -15.72
CA GLY A 83 -1.04 12.47 -16.95
C GLY A 83 -1.32 11.06 -17.48
N MET A 84 -1.08 10.85 -18.78
CA MET A 84 -1.40 9.58 -19.45
C MET A 84 -0.46 8.42 -19.10
N ARG A 85 0.76 8.70 -18.62
CA ARG A 85 1.78 7.68 -18.39
C ARG A 85 2.09 7.57 -16.90
N GLN A 86 1.41 6.64 -16.25
CA GLN A 86 1.68 6.31 -14.86
C GLN A 86 3.03 5.55 -14.76
N PRO A 87 3.92 5.91 -13.82
CA PRO A 87 5.15 5.15 -13.59
C PRO A 87 4.87 3.70 -13.20
N VAL A 88 5.67 2.78 -13.75
CA VAL A 88 5.63 1.36 -13.39
C VAL A 88 6.47 1.11 -12.14
N GLY A 89 6.14 0.09 -11.35
CA GLY A 89 6.94 -0.33 -10.20
C GLY A 89 6.54 0.27 -8.84
N VAL A 90 5.52 1.16 -8.80
CA VAL A 90 5.06 1.76 -7.53
C VAL A 90 4.60 0.68 -6.54
N GLY A 91 3.87 -0.32 -7.02
CA GLY A 91 3.43 -1.46 -6.20
C GLY A 91 4.58 -2.32 -5.67
N ASP A 92 5.64 -2.50 -6.47
CA ASP A 92 6.81 -3.30 -6.11
C ASP A 92 7.61 -2.60 -5.00
N VAL A 93 7.85 -1.30 -5.15
CA VAL A 93 8.50 -0.48 -4.13
C VAL A 93 7.67 -0.45 -2.85
N THR A 94 6.36 -0.27 -2.94
CA THR A 94 5.46 -0.26 -1.77
C THR A 94 5.57 -1.57 -0.98
N SER A 95 5.52 -2.71 -1.67
CA SER A 95 5.59 -4.03 -1.06
C SER A 95 6.96 -4.30 -0.43
N GLY A 96 8.04 -3.94 -1.15
CA GLY A 96 9.41 -4.12 -0.67
C GLY A 96 9.72 -3.26 0.56
N LEU A 97 9.32 -1.98 0.55
CA LEU A 97 9.54 -1.09 1.70
C LEU A 97 8.75 -1.52 2.93
N LEU A 98 7.52 -2.03 2.75
CA LEU A 98 6.74 -2.58 3.88
C LEU A 98 7.49 -3.73 4.54
N LEU A 99 7.94 -4.70 3.75
CA LEU A 99 8.70 -5.84 4.26
C LEU A 99 9.95 -5.40 5.01
N VAL A 100 10.71 -4.45 4.45
CA VAL A 100 11.92 -3.91 5.10
C VAL A 100 11.59 -3.27 6.45
N LYS A 101 10.53 -2.45 6.55
CA LYS A 101 10.15 -1.81 7.80
C LYS A 101 9.72 -2.81 8.87
N LEU A 102 8.96 -3.83 8.49
CA LEU A 102 8.55 -4.90 9.41
C LEU A 102 9.76 -5.71 9.90
N LEU A 103 10.71 -6.05 9.01
CA LEU A 103 11.95 -6.73 9.39
C LEU A 103 12.85 -5.89 10.31
N GLN A 104 12.75 -4.56 10.27
CA GLN A 104 13.41 -3.66 11.20
C GLN A 104 12.72 -3.56 12.57
N GLY A 105 11.59 -4.26 12.77
CA GLY A 105 10.83 -4.25 14.02
C GLY A 105 9.90 -3.04 14.18
N ALA A 106 9.59 -2.32 13.09
CA ALA A 106 8.58 -1.26 13.15
C ALA A 106 7.19 -1.85 13.46
N THR A 107 6.38 -1.10 14.19
CA THR A 107 4.95 -1.41 14.34
C THR A 107 4.22 -1.32 12.99
N LEU A 108 3.02 -1.91 12.91
CA LEU A 108 2.19 -1.84 11.68
C LEU A 108 1.91 -0.39 11.28
N GLN A 109 1.60 0.46 12.26
CA GLN A 109 1.36 1.88 12.05
C GLN A 109 2.60 2.57 11.47
N GLU A 110 3.75 2.46 12.14
CA GLU A 110 5.00 3.10 11.70
C GLU A 110 5.45 2.60 10.33
N ALA A 111 5.26 1.30 10.05
CA ALA A 111 5.59 0.71 8.76
C ALA A 111 4.70 1.30 7.65
N LEU A 112 3.38 1.36 7.87
CA LEU A 112 2.43 1.93 6.90
C LEU A 112 2.69 3.42 6.64
N GLU A 113 2.92 4.19 7.70
CA GLU A 113 3.23 5.63 7.61
C GLU A 113 4.51 5.87 6.83
N HIS A 114 5.60 5.15 7.17
CA HIS A 114 6.87 5.29 6.49
C HIS A 114 6.80 4.88 5.02
N VAL A 115 6.18 3.76 4.69
CA VAL A 115 6.04 3.31 3.29
C VAL A 115 5.26 4.32 2.46
N THR A 116 4.16 4.84 3.02
CA THR A 116 3.34 5.85 2.34
C THR A 116 4.14 7.11 2.04
N ALA A 117 4.91 7.57 3.02
CA ALA A 117 5.77 8.74 2.88
C ALA A 117 6.91 8.50 1.87
N ALA A 118 7.67 7.43 2.01
CA ALA A 118 8.80 7.11 1.14
C ALA A 118 8.38 6.91 -0.33
N VAL A 119 7.28 6.20 -0.58
CA VAL A 119 6.74 6.04 -1.94
C VAL A 119 6.29 7.39 -2.50
N TYR A 120 5.67 8.24 -1.68
CA TYR A 120 5.30 9.59 -2.11
C TYR A 120 6.53 10.42 -2.50
N GLU A 121 7.61 10.35 -1.73
CA GLU A 121 8.88 11.04 -2.03
C GLU A 121 9.48 10.62 -3.38
N ILE A 122 9.43 9.31 -3.68
CA ILE A 122 9.86 8.81 -4.99
C ILE A 122 8.96 9.39 -6.09
N MET A 123 7.65 9.40 -5.90
CA MET A 123 6.70 9.91 -6.91
C MET A 123 6.88 11.41 -7.14
N VAL A 124 6.99 12.24 -6.10
CA VAL A 124 7.17 13.69 -6.28
C VAL A 124 8.53 14.02 -6.90
N THR A 125 9.58 13.28 -6.53
CA THR A 125 10.90 13.39 -7.17
C THR A 125 10.82 13.03 -8.66
N THR A 126 10.17 11.92 -8.99
CA THR A 126 9.97 11.45 -10.37
C THR A 126 9.22 12.49 -11.20
N LYS A 127 8.14 13.07 -10.65
CA LYS A 127 7.37 14.12 -11.30
C LYS A 127 8.18 15.41 -11.47
N ALA A 128 8.92 15.83 -10.45
CA ALA A 128 9.74 17.05 -10.50
C ALA A 128 10.83 16.96 -11.57
N MET A 129 11.38 15.76 -11.79
CA MET A 129 12.36 15.49 -12.84
C MET A 129 11.72 15.25 -14.22
N GLN A 130 10.39 15.23 -14.31
CA GLN A 130 9.62 14.96 -15.54
C GLN A 130 9.96 13.60 -16.17
N GLU A 131 10.28 12.61 -15.34
CA GLU A 131 10.68 11.28 -15.78
C GLU A 131 9.50 10.30 -15.78
N TYR A 132 9.62 9.27 -16.62
CA TYR A 132 8.69 8.13 -16.62
C TYR A 132 9.10 7.05 -15.64
N GLU A 133 10.40 6.73 -15.58
CA GLU A 133 10.96 5.74 -14.67
C GLU A 133 11.06 6.31 -13.25
N LEU A 134 10.77 5.46 -12.26
CA LEU A 134 10.82 5.86 -10.84
C LEU A 134 12.23 6.28 -10.45
N GLN A 135 12.35 7.49 -9.90
CA GLN A 135 13.61 8.08 -9.47
C GLN A 135 14.07 7.58 -8.10
N VAL A 136 14.17 6.25 -7.94
CA VAL A 136 14.51 5.61 -6.66
C VAL A 136 15.91 5.98 -6.14
N VAL A 137 16.87 6.16 -7.04
CA VAL A 137 18.24 6.57 -6.67
C VAL A 137 18.29 8.06 -6.31
N ALA A 138 17.63 8.91 -7.09
CA ALA A 138 17.61 10.35 -6.80
C ALA A 138 16.85 10.66 -5.50
N ALA A 139 15.83 9.86 -5.17
CA ALA A 139 15.05 10.00 -3.94
C ALA A 139 15.63 9.23 -2.73
N GLN A 140 16.80 8.58 -2.84
CA GLN A 140 17.27 7.59 -1.84
C GLN A 140 17.30 8.11 -0.39
N ASP A 141 17.75 9.34 -0.17
CA ASP A 141 17.81 9.95 1.16
C ASP A 141 16.41 10.17 1.73
N ARG A 142 15.45 10.52 0.85
CA ARG A 142 14.05 10.72 1.19
C ARG A 142 13.28 9.41 1.35
N ILE A 143 13.77 8.31 0.78
CA ILE A 143 13.27 6.97 1.10
C ILE A 143 13.66 6.63 2.54
N ALA A 144 14.94 6.82 2.90
CA ALA A 144 15.43 6.51 4.25
C ALA A 144 14.81 7.44 5.32
N LYS A 145 14.66 8.73 4.99
CA LYS A 145 14.11 9.76 5.87
C LYS A 145 13.17 10.70 5.08
N PRO A 146 11.88 10.34 4.96
CA PRO A 146 10.91 11.16 4.24
C PRO A 146 10.76 12.58 4.79
N GLU A 147 10.47 13.54 3.91
CA GLU A 147 10.20 14.93 4.28
C GLU A 147 8.70 15.13 4.57
N HIS A 148 7.84 14.45 3.80
CA HIS A 148 6.41 14.40 4.04
C HIS A 148 6.05 13.34 5.08
N TYR A 149 5.02 13.64 5.88
CA TYR A 149 4.47 12.73 6.89
C TYR A 149 2.97 12.57 6.66
N PHE A 150 2.52 11.32 6.74
CA PHE A 150 1.13 10.95 6.67
C PHE A 150 0.83 10.07 7.88
N SER A 151 -0.27 10.34 8.58
CA SER A 151 -0.64 9.59 9.78
C SER A 151 -1.65 8.51 9.43
N ALA A 152 -1.40 7.30 9.91
CA ALA A 152 -2.36 6.22 9.80
C ALA A 152 -3.41 6.34 10.91
N THR A 153 -4.65 6.00 10.58
CA THR A 153 -5.77 5.97 11.52
C THR A 153 -6.18 4.53 11.75
N LYS A 154 -6.32 4.15 13.03
CA LYS A 154 -6.85 2.84 13.40
C LYS A 154 -8.35 2.79 13.12
N LEU A 155 -8.81 1.71 12.50
CA LEU A 155 -10.23 1.44 12.19
C LEU A 155 -10.87 0.54 13.25
#